data_AF-A0A932QSR3-F1
#
_entry.id   AF-A0A932QSR3-F1
#
_cell.length_a   1.000
_cell.length_b   1.000
_cell.length_c   1.000
_cell.angle_alpha   90.00
_cell.angle_beta   90.00
_cell.angle_gamma   90.00
#
_symmetry.space_group_name_H-M   'P 1'
#
loop_
_entity.id
_entity.type
_entity.pdbx_description
1 polymer ?
#
loop_
_entity_poly.entity_id
_entity_poly.type
_entity_poly.pdbx_seq_one_letter_code
_entity_poly.pdbx_strand_id
1 'polypeptide(L)'
;MSSQKIIIIVVTIIGVSAILVLSRTVFRNDFHLPLSGETKKETITADNGDQSFSTKEITVTDGVKHSIPLDQILSGGPPRDGIPPIDHPKYISVQDAEKQLTDKEPGLAVEIETVSRFYPFQILVWHEIINDTINGKRILITYCPLCLSGIVFDPAVSGERVEFGTSGKLWNSNLVMYDRKTNSLWSQILGEAIVGEMAGAKLNVLPSDQIRFGDWKKLHQKGEVLSRDTGTTRFYGQDPYGDYYTTPGTYFPVSNKDDRLPEKEFILGIVVDGKAKAYWPTAVKKAGVVEDVFEGKTIVVKYESNIDAVRLFEKKSDGTLERINPFGAFWFSWVATHPDTKLLK
;
A
#
# COMPACT_ATOMS: atom_id res chain seq x y z
N MET A 1 -0.60 -56.96 -56.43
CA MET A 1 -0.18 -56.82 -55.03
C MET A 1 0.29 -55.39 -54.83
N SER A 2 -0.43 -54.66 -53.98
CA SER A 2 -0.32 -53.21 -53.76
C SER A 2 0.97 -52.85 -53.03
N SER A 3 1.68 -51.84 -53.53
CA SER A 3 2.76 -51.15 -52.81
C SER A 3 2.23 -49.79 -52.36
N GLN A 4 2.06 -49.62 -51.05
CA GLN A 4 1.68 -48.35 -50.43
C GLN A 4 2.87 -47.39 -50.49
N LYS A 5 2.70 -46.25 -51.17
CA LYS A 5 3.58 -45.07 -51.02
C LYS A 5 3.03 -44.20 -49.90
N ILE A 6 3.82 -44.01 -48.86
CA ILE A 6 3.56 -43.04 -47.79
C ILE A 6 3.92 -41.65 -48.31
N ILE A 7 2.96 -40.74 -48.36
CA ILE A 7 3.18 -39.32 -48.64
C ILE A 7 3.30 -38.61 -47.29
N ILE A 8 4.50 -38.09 -46.98
CA ILE A 8 4.73 -37.21 -45.84
C ILE A 8 4.35 -35.79 -46.27
N ILE A 9 3.27 -35.26 -45.72
CA ILE A 9 2.90 -33.85 -45.87
C ILE A 9 3.60 -33.07 -44.75
N VAL A 10 4.62 -32.29 -45.11
CA VAL A 10 5.22 -31.28 -44.23
C VAL A 10 4.30 -30.06 -44.26
N VAL A 11 3.52 -29.85 -43.21
CA VAL A 11 2.74 -28.62 -43.02
C VAL A 11 3.66 -27.58 -42.39
N THR A 12 4.19 -26.68 -43.21
CA THR A 12 4.90 -25.48 -42.75
C THR A 12 3.87 -24.49 -42.20
N ILE A 13 3.76 -24.39 -40.87
CA ILE A 13 2.92 -23.38 -40.20
C ILE A 13 3.63 -22.03 -40.32
N ILE A 14 3.30 -21.27 -41.37
CA ILE A 14 3.61 -19.85 -41.49
C ILE A 14 2.36 -19.09 -41.06
N GLY A 15 2.39 -18.47 -39.88
CA GLY A 15 1.27 -17.61 -39.46
C GLY A 15 1.13 -17.31 -37.98
N VAL A 16 2.21 -17.08 -37.22
CA VAL A 16 2.11 -16.58 -35.83
C VAL A 16 2.70 -15.16 -35.68
N SER A 17 3.37 -14.65 -36.70
CA SER A 17 4.12 -13.38 -36.61
C SER A 17 3.25 -12.12 -36.66
N ALA A 18 2.03 -12.17 -37.18
CA ALA A 18 1.18 -10.98 -37.34
C ALA A 18 0.32 -10.66 -36.10
N ILE A 19 0.02 -11.65 -35.25
CA ILE A 19 -0.81 -11.45 -34.03
C ILE A 19 0.06 -10.99 -32.84
N LEU A 20 1.35 -11.33 -32.83
CA LEU A 20 2.31 -10.92 -31.79
C LEU A 20 2.78 -9.46 -31.89
N VAL A 21 2.59 -8.81 -33.04
CA VAL A 21 2.95 -7.39 -33.23
C VAL A 21 1.78 -6.47 -32.87
N LEU A 22 0.54 -6.92 -33.06
CA LEU A 22 -0.67 -6.17 -32.67
C LEU A 22 -0.94 -6.19 -31.15
N SER A 23 -0.42 -7.16 -30.40
CA SER A 23 -0.50 -7.15 -28.92
C SER A 23 0.57 -6.28 -28.25
N ARG A 24 1.67 -5.96 -28.94
CA ARG A 24 2.75 -5.12 -28.39
C ARG A 24 2.44 -3.62 -28.40
N THR A 25 1.46 -3.19 -29.18
CA THR A 25 1.15 -1.76 -29.37
C THR A 25 -0.10 -1.31 -28.59
N VAL A 26 -0.87 -2.23 -28.00
CA VAL A 26 -2.16 -1.91 -27.35
C VAL A 26 -2.12 -2.01 -25.82
N PHE A 27 -1.05 -2.56 -25.22
CA PHE A 27 -0.89 -2.62 -23.76
C PHE A 27 0.54 -2.26 -23.30
N ARG A 28 1.04 -1.11 -23.73
CA ARG A 28 2.29 -0.57 -23.21
C ARG A 28 2.10 0.88 -22.80
N ASN A 29 1.26 1.08 -21.79
CA ASN A 29 1.23 2.34 -21.05
C ASN A 29 2.17 2.19 -19.85
N ASP A 30 3.47 2.05 -20.15
CA ASP A 30 4.52 2.30 -19.17
C ASP A 30 4.35 3.78 -18.80
N PHE A 31 3.99 4.10 -17.56
CA PHE A 31 3.79 5.48 -17.09
C PHE A 31 5.03 6.33 -17.39
N HIS A 32 5.07 6.90 -18.60
CA HIS A 32 6.18 7.68 -19.12
C HIS A 32 6.08 9.07 -18.50
N LEU A 33 7.07 9.40 -17.69
CA LEU A 33 7.15 10.67 -16.99
C LEU A 33 8.03 11.64 -17.80
N PRO A 34 7.55 12.86 -18.11
CA PRO A 34 8.37 13.85 -18.81
C PRO A 34 9.47 14.38 -17.87
N LEU A 35 10.67 13.80 -17.96
CA LEU A 35 11.80 14.18 -17.10
C LEU A 35 12.40 15.55 -17.45
N SER A 36 12.04 16.12 -18.60
CA SER A 36 12.38 17.47 -19.04
C SER A 36 11.18 18.04 -19.80
N GLY A 37 11.12 19.37 -19.94
CA GLY A 37 10.01 20.04 -20.60
C GLY A 37 9.73 21.44 -20.08
N GLU A 38 8.73 22.10 -20.65
CA GLU A 38 8.23 23.37 -20.13
C GLU A 38 7.62 23.12 -18.75
N THR A 39 8.14 23.81 -17.74
CA THR A 39 7.74 23.63 -16.34
C THR A 39 7.15 24.90 -15.78
N LYS A 40 5.96 24.80 -15.19
CA LYS A 40 5.27 25.90 -14.51
C LYS A 40 4.66 25.46 -13.18
N LYS A 41 4.33 26.43 -12.33
CA LYS A 41 3.53 26.22 -11.11
C LYS A 41 2.07 26.52 -11.40
N GLU A 42 1.18 25.68 -10.89
CA GLU A 42 -0.26 25.88 -10.95
C GLU A 42 -0.86 25.73 -9.55
N THR A 43 -1.83 26.59 -9.22
CA THR A 43 -2.62 26.44 -8.01
C THR A 43 -3.84 25.57 -8.32
N ILE A 44 -4.01 24.49 -7.55
CA ILE A 44 -5.11 23.53 -7.71
C ILE A 44 -5.95 23.46 -6.44
N THR A 45 -7.19 23.02 -6.60
CA THR A 45 -8.05 22.57 -5.50
C THR A 45 -7.93 21.06 -5.39
N ALA A 46 -7.35 20.57 -4.30
CA ALA A 46 -7.14 19.15 -4.04
C ALA A 46 -8.15 18.63 -3.02
N ASP A 47 -8.69 17.43 -3.27
CA ASP A 47 -9.51 16.68 -2.32
C ASP A 47 -8.64 16.13 -1.19
N ASN A 48 -9.01 16.39 0.07
CA ASN A 48 -8.28 15.90 1.24
C ASN A 48 -8.70 14.47 1.64
N GLY A 49 -9.64 13.86 0.91
CA GLY A 49 -10.18 12.52 1.15
C GLY A 49 -11.41 12.53 2.06
N ASP A 50 -11.53 13.49 2.97
CA ASP A 50 -12.57 13.59 3.99
C ASP A 50 -13.74 14.51 3.57
N GLN A 51 -14.00 14.62 2.27
CA GLN A 51 -14.97 15.56 1.69
C GLN A 51 -14.62 17.05 1.93
N SER A 52 -13.39 17.34 2.36
CA SER A 52 -12.85 18.69 2.41
C SER A 52 -11.84 18.93 1.28
N PHE A 53 -11.62 20.20 0.95
CA PHE A 53 -10.71 20.61 -0.12
C PHE A 53 -9.67 21.58 0.40
N SER A 54 -8.46 21.50 -0.15
CA SER A 54 -7.38 22.45 0.12
C SER A 54 -6.79 23.03 -1.16
N THR A 55 -6.30 24.25 -1.08
CA THR A 55 -5.53 24.88 -2.15
C THR A 55 -4.08 24.42 -2.05
N LYS A 56 -3.52 23.90 -3.15
CA LYS A 56 -2.12 23.47 -3.23
C LYS A 56 -1.46 24.04 -4.48
N GLU A 57 -0.18 24.37 -4.36
CA GLU A 57 0.65 24.64 -5.53
C GLU A 57 1.25 23.32 -6.03
N ILE A 58 1.10 23.05 -7.32
CA ILE A 58 1.63 21.87 -7.98
C ILE A 58 2.50 22.25 -9.18
N THR A 59 3.44 21.38 -9.52
CA THR A 59 4.28 21.58 -10.70
C THR A 59 3.62 20.92 -11.91
N VAL A 60 3.73 21.54 -13.08
CA VAL A 60 3.29 20.96 -14.35
C VAL A 60 4.47 20.96 -15.31
N THR A 61 4.87 19.78 -15.77
CA THR A 61 5.94 19.59 -16.76
C THR A 61 5.35 18.92 -17.99
N ASP A 62 5.41 19.58 -19.15
CA ASP A 62 4.81 19.10 -20.41
C ASP A 62 3.36 18.60 -20.24
N GLY A 63 2.56 19.36 -19.49
CA GLY A 63 1.16 19.06 -19.22
C GLY A 63 0.90 18.00 -18.14
N VAL A 64 1.93 17.36 -17.58
CA VAL A 64 1.81 16.40 -16.48
C VAL A 64 1.94 17.11 -15.15
N LYS A 65 0.86 17.08 -14.34
CA LYS A 65 0.87 17.59 -12.96
C LYS A 65 1.64 16.65 -12.04
N HIS A 66 2.46 17.18 -11.15
CA HIS A 66 3.20 16.42 -10.14
C HIS A 66 3.54 17.25 -8.89
N SER A 67 3.44 16.61 -7.72
CA SER A 67 3.77 17.22 -6.42
C SER A 67 5.19 16.88 -5.94
N ILE A 68 5.89 16.00 -6.65
CA ILE A 68 7.27 15.59 -6.38
C ILE A 68 8.08 15.58 -7.69
N PRO A 69 9.41 15.74 -7.64
CA PRO A 69 10.25 15.64 -8.84
C PRO A 69 10.10 14.28 -9.54
N LEU A 70 9.79 14.31 -10.84
CA LEU A 70 9.50 13.11 -11.64
C LEU A 70 10.69 12.15 -11.76
N ASP A 71 11.91 12.67 -11.69
CA ASP A 71 13.17 11.91 -11.71
C ASP A 71 13.44 11.14 -10.41
N GLN A 72 12.72 11.45 -9.33
CA GLN A 72 12.76 10.68 -8.08
C GLN A 72 11.84 9.46 -8.09
N ILE A 73 10.98 9.32 -9.11
CA ILE A 73 10.09 8.18 -9.27
C ILE A 73 10.80 7.11 -10.10
N LEU A 74 11.28 6.07 -9.42
CA LEU A 74 12.12 5.03 -10.00
C LEU A 74 11.30 3.81 -10.43
N SER A 75 11.82 3.05 -11.40
CA SER A 75 11.29 1.72 -11.71
C SER A 75 11.76 0.70 -10.68
N GLY A 76 10.83 -0.07 -10.13
CA GLY A 76 11.13 -1.23 -9.30
C GLY A 76 11.50 -2.48 -10.11
N GLY A 77 11.35 -2.44 -11.44
CA GLY A 77 11.63 -3.56 -12.35
C GLY A 77 10.36 -4.14 -13.00
N PRO A 78 9.33 -4.53 -12.23
CA PRO A 78 8.07 -4.98 -12.80
C PRO A 78 7.39 -3.89 -13.65
N PRO A 79 6.72 -4.25 -14.76
CA PRO A 79 5.86 -3.33 -15.48
C PRO A 79 4.59 -3.02 -14.66
N ARG A 80 3.74 -2.13 -15.19
CA ARG A 80 2.36 -1.95 -14.69
C ARG A 80 1.67 -3.30 -14.54
N ASP A 81 1.08 -3.54 -13.37
CA ASP A 81 0.43 -4.79 -12.95
C ASP A 81 1.31 -6.05 -13.05
N GLY A 82 2.64 -5.89 -13.17
CA GLY A 82 3.61 -6.99 -13.15
C GLY A 82 3.69 -7.70 -11.80
N ILE A 83 3.32 -7.00 -10.74
CA ILE A 83 2.92 -7.55 -9.45
C ILE A 83 1.38 -7.55 -9.47
N PRO A 84 0.72 -8.68 -9.75
CA PRO A 84 -0.69 -8.68 -10.13
C PRO A 84 -1.56 -8.30 -8.92
N PRO A 85 -2.37 -7.22 -8.99
CA PRO A 85 -3.33 -6.91 -7.93
C PRO A 85 -4.39 -8.01 -7.82
N ILE A 86 -4.99 -8.17 -6.63
CA ILE A 86 -6.13 -9.07 -6.43
C ILE A 86 -7.43 -8.25 -6.51
N ASP A 87 -8.17 -8.42 -7.61
CA ASP A 87 -9.41 -7.65 -7.86
C ASP A 87 -10.68 -8.38 -7.41
N HIS A 88 -10.58 -9.70 -7.24
CA HIS A 88 -11.68 -10.57 -6.81
C HIS A 88 -11.20 -11.49 -5.69
N PRO A 89 -10.87 -10.95 -4.51
CA PRO A 89 -10.34 -11.74 -3.41
C PRO A 89 -11.36 -12.78 -2.95
N LYS A 90 -10.86 -13.97 -2.64
CA LYS A 90 -11.61 -15.07 -2.05
C LYS A 90 -11.18 -15.26 -0.61
N TYR A 91 -12.10 -15.71 0.22
CA TYR A 91 -11.88 -15.88 1.64
C TYR A 91 -12.14 -17.31 2.06
N ILE A 92 -11.40 -17.74 3.08
CA ILE A 92 -11.59 -19.02 3.76
C ILE A 92 -11.83 -18.79 5.25
N SER A 93 -12.32 -19.82 5.93
CA SER A 93 -12.51 -19.81 7.37
C SER A 93 -11.16 -19.74 8.12
N VAL A 94 -11.19 -19.28 9.37
CA VAL A 94 -10.04 -19.36 10.28
C VAL A 94 -9.51 -20.79 10.38
N GLN A 95 -10.41 -21.78 10.51
CA GLN A 95 -10.05 -23.20 10.66
C GLN A 95 -9.32 -23.75 9.43
N ASP A 96 -9.67 -23.29 8.22
CA ASP A 96 -8.96 -23.66 7.01
C ASP A 96 -7.63 -22.92 6.90
N ALA A 97 -7.58 -21.65 7.31
CA ALA A 97 -6.35 -20.86 7.31
C ALA A 97 -5.29 -21.43 8.26
N GLU A 98 -5.68 -22.00 9.41
CA GLU A 98 -4.76 -22.67 10.35
C GLU A 98 -3.99 -23.85 9.75
N LYS A 99 -4.47 -24.43 8.64
CA LYS A 99 -3.77 -25.50 7.92
C LYS A 99 -2.57 -24.99 7.11
N GLN A 100 -2.49 -23.68 6.88
CA GLN A 100 -1.48 -23.06 6.02
C GLN A 100 -0.76 -21.86 6.64
N LEU A 101 -1.28 -21.29 7.74
CA LEU A 101 -0.68 -20.18 8.48
C LEU A 101 -0.27 -20.63 9.87
N THR A 102 0.86 -20.10 10.36
CA THR A 102 1.25 -20.25 11.76
C THR A 102 0.74 -19.08 12.60
N ASP A 103 0.69 -19.24 13.92
CA ASP A 103 0.30 -18.15 14.83
C ASP A 103 1.21 -16.91 14.73
N LYS A 104 2.44 -17.09 14.23
CA LYS A 104 3.41 -16.01 14.07
C LYS A 104 3.29 -15.27 12.74
N GLU A 105 2.44 -15.74 11.83
CA GLU A 105 2.23 -15.10 10.53
C GLU A 105 1.79 -13.65 10.72
N PRO A 106 2.57 -12.65 10.25
CA PRO A 106 2.14 -11.26 10.27
C PRO A 106 1.11 -11.02 9.16
N GLY A 107 0.22 -10.08 9.39
CA GLY A 107 -0.76 -9.68 8.41
C GLY A 107 -1.44 -8.39 8.77
N LEU A 108 -2.30 -7.95 7.86
CA LEU A 108 -3.17 -6.81 8.10
C LEU A 108 -4.54 -7.34 8.57
N ALA A 109 -4.98 -6.89 9.73
CA ALA A 109 -6.32 -7.12 10.24
C ALA A 109 -7.19 -5.90 9.92
N VAL A 110 -8.37 -6.15 9.36
CA VAL A 110 -9.34 -5.11 9.00
C VAL A 110 -10.67 -5.50 9.59
N GLU A 111 -11.31 -4.54 10.24
CA GLU A 111 -12.64 -4.72 10.81
C GLU A 111 -13.52 -3.57 10.36
N ILE A 112 -14.56 -3.90 9.61
CA ILE A 112 -15.56 -2.94 9.13
C ILE A 112 -16.92 -3.50 9.51
N GLU A 113 -17.62 -2.75 10.35
CA GLU A 113 -18.91 -3.14 10.91
C GLU A 113 -18.82 -4.51 11.61
N THR A 114 -19.45 -5.54 11.04
CA THR A 114 -19.50 -6.89 11.63
C THR A 114 -18.55 -7.88 10.95
N VAL A 115 -17.79 -7.44 9.94
CA VAL A 115 -16.90 -8.31 9.17
C VAL A 115 -15.45 -8.03 9.58
N SER A 116 -14.78 -9.07 10.04
CA SER A 116 -13.36 -9.05 10.36
C SER A 116 -12.60 -9.90 9.35
N ARG A 117 -11.62 -9.30 8.68
CA ARG A 117 -10.75 -9.95 7.69
C ARG A 117 -9.29 -9.89 8.09
N PHE A 118 -8.55 -10.95 7.76
CA PHE A 118 -7.10 -11.01 7.88
C PHE A 118 -6.46 -11.24 6.51
N TYR A 119 -5.49 -10.40 6.17
CA TYR A 119 -4.73 -10.45 4.92
C TYR A 119 -3.26 -10.81 5.25
N PRO A 120 -2.86 -12.09 5.09
CA PRO A 120 -1.52 -12.54 5.44
C PRO A 120 -0.44 -11.86 4.59
N PHE A 121 0.65 -11.42 5.21
CA PHE A 121 1.75 -10.78 4.48
C PHE A 121 2.43 -11.74 3.51
N GLN A 122 2.45 -13.05 3.80
CA GLN A 122 2.93 -14.05 2.85
C GLN A 122 2.14 -14.11 1.53
N ILE A 123 0.94 -13.53 1.46
CA ILE A 123 0.18 -13.32 0.22
C ILE A 123 0.42 -11.89 -0.27
N LEU A 124 0.26 -10.87 0.59
CA LEU A 124 0.40 -9.47 0.20
C LEU A 124 1.75 -9.14 -0.43
N VAL A 125 2.85 -9.78 0.00
CA VAL A 125 4.19 -9.58 -0.59
C VAL A 125 4.27 -9.90 -2.08
N TRP A 126 3.35 -10.71 -2.61
CA TRP A 126 3.29 -11.12 -4.02
C TRP A 126 2.29 -10.33 -4.87
N HIS A 127 1.48 -9.48 -4.23
CA HIS A 127 0.34 -8.81 -4.85
C HIS A 127 0.31 -7.31 -4.62
N GLU A 128 0.78 -6.86 -3.46
CA GLU A 128 0.88 -5.46 -2.97
C GLU A 128 -0.45 -4.70 -2.89
N ILE A 129 -1.46 -5.02 -3.71
CA ILE A 129 -2.75 -4.36 -3.81
C ILE A 129 -3.86 -5.40 -3.85
N ILE A 130 -4.91 -5.16 -3.04
CA ILE A 130 -6.18 -5.88 -3.12
C ILE A 130 -7.30 -4.85 -3.21
N ASN A 131 -8.09 -4.95 -4.28
CA ASN A 131 -9.35 -4.23 -4.43
C ASN A 131 -10.46 -5.09 -3.82
N ASP A 132 -10.84 -4.79 -2.57
CA ASP A 132 -11.77 -5.62 -1.81
C ASP A 132 -13.11 -4.90 -1.59
N THR A 133 -14.11 -5.66 -1.17
CA THR A 133 -15.42 -5.14 -0.79
C THR A 133 -15.90 -5.82 0.48
N ILE A 134 -16.19 -5.03 1.52
CA ILE A 134 -16.81 -5.47 2.77
C ILE A 134 -18.18 -4.80 2.88
N ASN A 135 -19.24 -5.58 3.03
CA ASN A 135 -20.63 -5.08 3.15
C ASN A 135 -21.02 -4.07 2.05
N GLY A 136 -20.56 -4.29 0.82
CA GLY A 136 -20.81 -3.39 -0.32
C GLY A 136 -19.95 -2.11 -0.35
N LYS A 137 -19.12 -1.87 0.67
CA LYS A 137 -18.14 -0.78 0.69
C LYS A 137 -16.81 -1.26 0.11
N ARG A 138 -16.38 -0.62 -0.98
CA ARG A 138 -15.06 -0.82 -1.56
C ARG A 138 -13.98 -0.34 -0.60
N ILE A 139 -12.93 -1.13 -0.45
CA ILE A 139 -11.73 -0.79 0.31
C ILE A 139 -10.49 -1.18 -0.50
N LEU A 140 -9.40 -0.49 -0.25
CA LEU A 140 -8.12 -0.75 -0.89
C LEU A 140 -7.13 -1.21 0.17
N ILE A 141 -6.71 -2.48 0.09
CA ILE A 141 -5.62 -3.00 0.92
C ILE A 141 -4.31 -2.78 0.15
N THR A 142 -3.33 -2.16 0.79
CA THR A 142 -2.00 -1.96 0.21
C THR A 142 -0.91 -2.49 1.12
N TYR A 143 0.14 -3.05 0.53
CA TYR A 143 1.33 -3.50 1.25
C TYR A 143 2.59 -3.21 0.47
N CYS A 144 3.53 -2.48 1.06
CA CYS A 144 4.88 -2.33 0.52
C CYS A 144 5.85 -3.15 1.39
N PRO A 145 6.38 -4.28 0.87
CA PRO A 145 7.30 -5.13 1.63
C PRO A 145 8.62 -4.41 1.95
N LEU A 146 9.11 -3.56 1.04
CA LEU A 146 10.35 -2.81 1.27
C LEU A 146 10.27 -1.87 2.47
N CYS A 147 9.07 -1.43 2.84
CA CYS A 147 8.82 -0.45 3.89
C CYS A 147 8.05 -1.03 5.08
N LEU A 148 7.71 -2.33 5.06
CA LEU A 148 6.81 -2.97 6.02
C LEU A 148 5.53 -2.13 6.26
N SER A 149 4.96 -1.57 5.20
CA SER A 149 3.82 -0.67 5.29
C SER A 149 2.56 -1.33 4.73
N GLY A 150 1.69 -1.80 5.63
CA GLY A 150 0.32 -2.23 5.35
C GLY A 150 -0.65 -1.11 5.69
N ILE A 151 -1.37 -0.59 4.68
CA ILE A 151 -2.30 0.54 4.84
C ILE A 151 -3.60 0.23 4.10
N VAL A 152 -4.73 0.52 4.74
CA VAL A 152 -6.06 0.38 4.14
C VAL A 152 -6.61 1.76 3.82
N PHE A 153 -7.13 1.94 2.61
CA PHE A 153 -7.73 3.20 2.18
C PHE A 153 -9.20 3.04 1.79
N ASP A 154 -9.97 4.12 1.94
CA ASP A 154 -11.20 4.33 1.16
C ASP A 154 -10.77 4.81 -0.24
N PRO A 155 -10.97 4.01 -1.31
CA PRO A 155 -10.44 4.30 -2.64
C PRO A 155 -11.32 5.31 -3.41
N ALA A 156 -11.80 6.35 -2.72
CA ALA A 156 -12.59 7.42 -3.31
C ALA A 156 -11.69 8.36 -4.12
N VAL A 157 -11.91 8.41 -5.43
CA VAL A 157 -11.20 9.24 -6.39
C VAL A 157 -12.24 10.03 -7.19
N SER A 158 -12.23 11.36 -7.03
CA SER A 158 -13.22 12.26 -7.65
C SER A 158 -14.66 11.82 -7.40
N GLY A 159 -14.98 11.54 -6.13
CA GLY A 159 -16.32 11.15 -5.68
C GLY A 159 -16.73 9.70 -5.99
N GLU A 160 -15.88 8.91 -6.64
CA GLU A 160 -16.18 7.51 -6.97
C GLU A 160 -15.19 6.55 -6.35
N ARG A 161 -15.64 5.38 -5.89
CA ARG A 161 -14.75 4.34 -5.36
C ARG A 161 -14.21 3.48 -6.50
N VAL A 162 -12.93 3.64 -6.82
CA VAL A 162 -12.28 3.02 -7.98
C VAL A 162 -11.37 1.86 -7.58
N GLU A 163 -10.85 1.16 -8.58
CA GLU A 163 -9.81 0.15 -8.39
C GLU A 163 -8.43 0.75 -8.60
N PHE A 164 -7.46 0.20 -7.88
CA PHE A 164 -6.05 0.53 -8.00
C PHE A 164 -5.26 -0.66 -8.56
N GLY A 165 -4.12 -0.38 -9.16
CA GLY A 165 -3.17 -1.39 -9.62
C GLY A 165 -1.74 -1.04 -9.24
N THR A 166 -0.83 -1.98 -9.45
CA THR A 166 0.59 -1.78 -9.14
C THR A 166 1.25 -1.05 -10.30
N SER A 167 1.93 0.06 -10.04
CA SER A 167 2.55 0.83 -11.13
C SER A 167 3.90 0.26 -11.58
N GLY A 168 4.51 -0.59 -10.75
CA GLY A 168 5.90 -1.03 -10.90
C GLY A 168 6.92 0.05 -10.51
N LYS A 169 6.48 1.18 -9.93
CA LYS A 169 7.34 2.29 -9.53
C LYS A 169 7.47 2.44 -8.02
N LEU A 170 8.52 3.14 -7.63
CA LEU A 170 8.87 3.46 -6.26
C LEU A 170 9.22 4.94 -6.13
N TRP A 171 8.88 5.54 -5.00
CA TRP A 171 9.40 6.83 -4.57
C TRP A 171 9.77 6.71 -3.09
N ASN A 172 10.96 7.18 -2.70
CA ASN A 172 11.52 6.95 -1.35
C ASN A 172 11.52 5.46 -0.93
N SER A 173 11.83 4.56 -1.88
CA SER A 173 11.75 3.11 -1.73
C SER A 173 10.36 2.56 -1.34
N ASN A 174 9.32 3.39 -1.34
CA ASN A 174 7.95 3.02 -1.05
C ASN A 174 7.13 2.84 -2.33
N LEU A 175 6.13 1.95 -2.24
CA LEU A 175 5.22 1.60 -3.33
C LEU A 175 4.53 2.86 -3.90
N VAL A 176 4.61 3.00 -5.23
CA VAL A 176 3.74 3.90 -5.98
C VAL A 176 2.65 3.05 -6.64
N MET A 177 1.40 3.31 -6.29
CA MET A 177 0.22 2.68 -6.88
C MET A 177 -0.36 3.59 -7.97
N TYR A 178 -1.35 3.10 -8.71
CA TYR A 178 -2.08 3.92 -9.66
C TYR A 178 -3.59 3.64 -9.59
N ASP A 179 -4.43 4.64 -9.85
CA ASP A 179 -5.86 4.42 -9.98
C ASP A 179 -6.26 4.12 -11.42
N ARG A 180 -7.15 3.14 -11.63
CA ARG A 180 -7.55 2.70 -12.99
C ARG A 180 -8.46 3.70 -13.71
N LYS A 181 -9.02 4.68 -13.01
CA LYS A 181 -9.95 5.67 -13.59
C LYS A 181 -9.19 6.77 -14.35
N THR A 182 -8.20 7.38 -13.71
CA THR A 182 -7.47 8.53 -14.23
C THR A 182 -6.03 8.19 -14.62
N ASN A 183 -5.53 7.01 -14.24
CA ASN A 183 -4.11 6.63 -14.34
C ASN A 183 -3.17 7.58 -13.57
N SER A 184 -3.66 8.26 -12.53
CA SER A 184 -2.79 9.04 -11.64
C SER A 184 -1.96 8.10 -10.79
N LEU A 185 -0.74 8.52 -10.46
CA LEU A 185 0.16 7.79 -9.57
C LEU A 185 0.00 8.30 -8.15
N TRP A 186 -0.05 7.38 -7.19
CA TRP A 186 -0.28 7.68 -5.78
C TRP A 186 0.84 7.09 -4.93
N SER A 187 1.38 7.90 -4.02
CA SER A 187 2.30 7.45 -2.99
C SER A 187 1.51 6.72 -1.89
N GLN A 188 1.86 5.46 -1.61
CA GLN A 188 1.20 4.70 -0.56
C GLN A 188 1.42 5.34 0.81
N ILE A 189 2.65 5.74 1.13
CA ILE A 189 2.98 6.29 2.46
C ILE A 189 2.42 7.70 2.70
N LEU A 190 2.19 8.50 1.65
CA LEU A 190 1.47 9.78 1.77
C LEU A 190 -0.05 9.60 1.77
N GLY A 191 -0.56 8.52 1.18
CA GLY A 191 -1.96 8.42 0.78
C GLY A 191 -2.37 9.51 -0.20
N GLU A 192 -1.45 10.01 -1.03
CA GLU A 192 -1.66 11.17 -1.91
C GLU A 192 -1.27 10.86 -3.37
N ALA A 193 -2.06 11.37 -4.31
CA ALA A 193 -1.72 11.38 -5.72
C ALA A 193 -0.53 12.32 -5.95
N ILE A 194 0.57 11.76 -6.47
CA ILE A 194 1.83 12.46 -6.68
C ILE A 194 2.05 12.87 -8.14
N VAL A 195 1.36 12.22 -9.09
CA VAL A 195 1.43 12.53 -10.53
C VAL A 195 0.08 12.30 -11.19
N GLY A 196 -0.28 13.12 -12.16
CA GLY A 196 -1.46 12.93 -13.02
C GLY A 196 -2.62 13.86 -12.69
N GLU A 197 -3.80 13.55 -13.23
CA GLU A 197 -5.01 14.37 -13.11
C GLU A 197 -5.37 14.64 -11.64
N MET A 198 -5.21 13.63 -10.78
CA MET A 198 -5.56 13.67 -9.37
C MET A 198 -4.47 14.26 -8.49
N ALA A 199 -3.32 14.67 -9.04
CA ALA A 199 -2.16 15.05 -8.24
C ALA A 199 -2.52 16.11 -7.17
N GLY A 200 -2.10 15.84 -5.92
CA GLY A 200 -2.47 16.59 -4.73
C GLY A 200 -3.64 15.99 -3.93
N ALA A 201 -4.51 15.18 -4.55
CA ALA A 201 -5.66 14.56 -3.88
C ALA A 201 -5.22 13.44 -2.92
N LYS A 202 -5.96 13.25 -1.83
CA LYS A 202 -5.66 12.28 -0.78
C LYS A 202 -6.73 11.20 -0.63
N LEU A 203 -6.31 10.04 -0.13
CA LEU A 203 -7.17 8.94 0.28
C LEU A 203 -7.31 8.91 1.80
N ASN A 204 -8.52 8.60 2.28
CA ASN A 204 -8.73 8.38 3.72
C ASN A 204 -8.18 7.02 4.15
N VAL A 205 -7.42 7.01 5.24
CA VAL A 205 -6.98 5.76 5.87
C VAL A 205 -8.13 5.15 6.68
N LEU A 206 -8.42 3.88 6.43
CA LEU A 206 -9.43 3.11 7.15
C LEU A 206 -8.82 2.33 8.33
N PRO A 207 -9.64 1.97 9.34
CA PRO A 207 -9.20 1.16 10.46
C PRO A 207 -8.57 -0.16 10.07
N SER A 208 -7.33 -0.36 10.50
CA SER A 208 -6.59 -1.60 10.36
C SER A 208 -5.48 -1.72 11.40
N ASP A 209 -5.02 -2.94 11.64
CA ASP A 209 -3.90 -3.25 12.52
C ASP A 209 -2.93 -4.22 11.83
N GLN A 210 -1.63 -3.93 11.90
CA GLN A 210 -0.60 -4.90 11.51
C GLN A 210 -0.30 -5.79 12.71
N ILE A 211 -0.81 -7.02 12.69
CA ILE A 211 -0.77 -7.95 13.84
C ILE A 211 -0.48 -9.39 13.38
N ARG A 212 -0.26 -10.27 14.36
CA ARG A 212 -0.08 -11.70 14.10
C ARG A 212 -1.41 -12.42 13.97
N PHE A 213 -1.47 -13.38 13.06
CA PHE A 213 -2.64 -14.22 12.84
C PHE A 213 -3.12 -14.91 14.13
N GLY A 214 -2.18 -15.39 14.94
CA GLY A 214 -2.49 -16.05 16.21
C GLY A 214 -3.18 -15.14 17.23
N ASP A 215 -2.85 -13.84 17.24
CA ASP A 215 -3.46 -12.88 18.15
C ASP A 215 -4.81 -12.40 17.63
N TRP A 216 -4.91 -12.18 16.31
CA TRP A 216 -6.17 -11.84 15.65
C TRP A 216 -7.23 -12.95 15.81
N LYS A 217 -6.89 -14.21 15.49
CA LYS A 217 -7.88 -15.30 15.48
C LYS A 217 -8.50 -15.62 16.84
N LYS A 218 -7.81 -15.28 17.94
CA LYS A 218 -8.34 -15.42 19.32
C LYS A 218 -9.61 -14.58 19.51
N LEU A 219 -9.68 -13.41 18.87
CA LEU A 219 -10.80 -12.48 18.96
C LEU A 219 -11.82 -12.68 17.81
N HIS A 220 -11.38 -13.21 16.67
CA HIS A 220 -12.18 -13.29 15.45
C HIS A 220 -12.33 -14.74 14.94
N GLN A 221 -12.85 -15.64 15.77
CA GLN A 221 -13.00 -17.07 15.41
C GLN A 221 -13.93 -17.33 14.21
N LYS A 222 -14.84 -16.39 13.91
CA LYS A 222 -15.72 -16.39 12.74
C LYS A 222 -15.23 -15.46 11.62
N GLY A 223 -14.02 -14.94 11.74
CA GLY A 223 -13.42 -14.04 10.77
C GLY A 223 -13.07 -14.75 9.46
N GLU A 224 -12.76 -13.95 8.46
CA GLU A 224 -12.40 -14.38 7.12
C GLU A 224 -10.91 -14.17 6.89
N VAL A 225 -10.24 -15.12 6.25
CA VAL A 225 -8.81 -15.00 5.90
C VAL A 225 -8.67 -15.03 4.39
N LEU A 226 -7.87 -14.12 3.83
CA LEU A 226 -7.58 -14.10 2.41
C LEU A 226 -7.02 -15.46 1.95
N SER A 227 -7.65 -16.02 0.93
CA SER A 227 -7.27 -17.31 0.33
C SER A 227 -6.03 -17.17 -0.56
N ARG A 228 -5.29 -18.27 -0.70
CA ARG A 228 -4.24 -18.42 -1.72
C ARG A 228 -4.80 -18.61 -3.14
N ASP A 229 -6.12 -18.79 -3.28
CA ASP A 229 -6.81 -18.79 -4.59
C ASP A 229 -6.99 -17.34 -5.08
N THR A 230 -5.90 -16.77 -5.59
CA THR A 230 -5.81 -15.36 -6.05
C THR A 230 -5.96 -15.20 -7.56
N GLY A 231 -6.13 -16.30 -8.30
CA GLY A 231 -6.09 -16.32 -9.77
C GLY A 231 -4.68 -16.35 -10.37
N THR A 232 -3.62 -16.39 -9.56
CA THR A 232 -2.24 -16.52 -10.02
C THR A 232 -1.47 -17.59 -9.24
N THR A 233 -0.46 -18.20 -9.87
CA THR A 233 0.44 -19.13 -9.18
C THR A 233 1.63 -18.37 -8.61
N ARG A 234 1.80 -18.43 -7.29
CA ARG A 234 2.88 -17.81 -6.53
C ARG A 234 3.36 -18.76 -5.43
N PHE A 235 4.59 -18.54 -4.96
CA PHE A 235 5.19 -19.30 -3.87
C PHE A 235 4.80 -18.69 -2.51
N TYR A 236 3.50 -18.69 -2.18
CA TYR A 236 3.03 -18.18 -0.90
C TYR A 236 3.68 -18.90 0.28
N GLY A 237 4.12 -18.13 1.27
CA GLY A 237 4.93 -18.60 2.39
C GLY A 237 6.43 -18.50 2.16
N GLN A 238 6.87 -18.23 0.92
CA GLN A 238 8.25 -17.84 0.62
C GLN A 238 8.29 -16.33 0.39
N ASP A 239 9.09 -15.63 1.19
CA ASP A 239 9.30 -14.19 1.02
C ASP A 239 10.39 -13.93 -0.04
N PRO A 240 10.10 -13.21 -1.14
CA PRO A 240 11.08 -12.90 -2.19
C PRO A 240 12.20 -11.95 -1.73
N TYR A 241 12.05 -11.28 -0.58
CA TYR A 241 13.01 -10.33 -0.03
C TYR A 241 13.95 -10.94 1.03
N GLY A 242 13.75 -12.20 1.43
CA GLY A 242 14.68 -12.95 2.27
C GLY A 242 15.01 -12.25 3.60
N ASP A 243 16.28 -11.98 3.84
CA ASP A 243 16.79 -11.36 5.08
C ASP A 243 16.70 -9.82 5.09
N TYR A 244 16.13 -9.20 4.06
CA TYR A 244 16.04 -7.76 3.90
C TYR A 244 15.51 -7.06 5.16
N TYR A 245 14.47 -7.58 5.80
CA TYR A 245 13.88 -6.94 7.00
C TYR A 245 14.82 -6.88 8.21
N THR A 246 15.87 -7.71 8.22
CA THR A 246 16.81 -7.87 9.32
C THR A 246 18.22 -7.36 9.03
N THR A 247 18.48 -6.93 7.79
CA THR A 247 19.77 -6.37 7.37
C THR A 247 19.70 -4.84 7.24
N PRO A 248 20.76 -4.08 7.55
CA PRO A 248 20.78 -2.64 7.33
C PRO A 248 20.69 -2.23 5.86
N GLY A 249 20.29 -0.99 5.58
CA GLY A 249 20.26 -0.43 4.23
C GLY A 249 18.96 -0.68 3.45
N THR A 250 18.76 0.10 2.40
CA THR A 250 17.58 0.04 1.52
C THR A 250 17.98 -0.43 0.12
N TYR A 251 17.08 -1.11 -0.59
CA TYR A 251 17.33 -1.50 -1.99
C TYR A 251 17.22 -0.34 -2.96
N PHE A 252 16.41 0.67 -2.64
CA PHE A 252 16.23 1.88 -3.43
C PHE A 252 16.61 3.11 -2.60
N PRO A 253 17.04 4.21 -3.26
CA PRO A 253 17.41 5.43 -2.57
C PRO A 253 16.23 6.07 -1.84
N VAL A 254 16.57 6.82 -0.80
CA VAL A 254 15.65 7.60 0.03
C VAL A 254 16.15 9.04 0.06
N SER A 255 15.23 10.01 -0.05
CA SER A 255 15.58 11.43 -0.14
C SER A 255 16.07 12.04 1.17
N ASN A 256 15.60 11.52 2.31
CA ASN A 256 15.99 11.98 3.65
C ASN A 256 16.34 10.79 4.55
N LYS A 257 17.23 11.03 5.52
CA LYS A 257 17.66 10.06 6.53
C LYS A 257 17.65 10.71 7.90
N ASP A 258 17.46 9.89 8.92
CA ASP A 258 17.40 10.35 10.31
C ASP A 258 17.87 9.23 11.24
N ASP A 259 18.82 9.56 12.11
CA ASP A 259 19.51 8.62 13.00
C ASP A 259 18.87 8.46 14.38
N ARG A 260 17.71 9.11 14.63
CA ARG A 260 17.00 9.01 15.91
C ARG A 260 16.50 7.60 16.20
N LEU A 261 16.33 6.76 15.17
CA LEU A 261 16.00 5.33 15.22
C LEU A 261 16.76 4.58 14.09
N PRO A 262 17.04 3.27 14.25
CA PRO A 262 17.49 2.44 13.14
C PRO A 262 16.54 2.50 11.93
N GLU A 263 17.10 2.42 10.71
CA GLU A 263 16.37 2.62 9.44
C GLU A 263 15.11 1.74 9.33
N LYS A 264 15.18 0.48 9.79
CA LYS A 264 14.09 -0.51 9.73
C LYS A 264 13.36 -0.71 11.07
N GLU A 265 13.42 0.27 11.98
CA GLU A 265 12.49 0.29 13.10
C GLU A 265 11.07 0.53 12.61
N PHE A 266 10.11 -0.26 13.09
CA PHE A 266 8.71 -0.04 12.78
C PHE A 266 8.16 1.11 13.63
N ILE A 267 7.47 2.05 12.99
CA ILE A 267 6.82 3.20 13.63
C ILE A 267 5.35 3.29 13.26
N LEU A 268 4.60 4.10 14.01
CA LEU A 268 3.24 4.52 13.68
C LEU A 268 3.23 6.02 13.46
N GLY A 269 3.08 6.44 12.20
CA GLY A 269 3.07 7.84 11.79
C GLY A 269 1.66 8.43 11.70
N ILE A 270 1.49 9.67 12.15
CA ILE A 270 0.26 10.46 11.92
C ILE A 270 0.62 11.82 11.33
N VAL A 271 -0.32 12.40 10.60
CA VAL A 271 -0.26 13.79 10.13
C VAL A 271 -1.46 14.54 10.68
N VAL A 272 -1.22 15.63 11.39
CA VAL A 272 -2.27 16.51 11.93
C VAL A 272 -1.95 17.92 11.44
N ASP A 273 -2.92 18.57 10.80
CA ASP A 273 -2.79 19.94 10.26
C ASP A 273 -1.50 20.15 9.44
N GLY A 274 -1.17 19.16 8.61
CA GLY A 274 0.01 19.17 7.73
C GLY A 274 1.34 18.85 8.41
N LYS A 275 1.37 18.64 9.74
CA LYS A 275 2.59 18.29 10.47
C LYS A 275 2.61 16.82 10.86
N ALA A 276 3.76 16.20 10.68
CA ALA A 276 3.95 14.77 10.92
C ALA A 276 4.50 14.48 12.32
N LYS A 277 4.03 13.41 12.95
CA LYS A 277 4.62 12.83 14.16
C LYS A 277 4.61 11.30 14.08
N ALA A 278 5.72 10.68 14.45
CA ALA A 278 5.86 9.25 14.60
C ALA A 278 5.87 8.83 16.07
N TYR A 279 5.28 7.67 16.35
CA TYR A 279 5.31 7.01 17.65
C TYR A 279 6.03 5.67 17.50
N TRP A 280 7.06 5.44 18.32
CA TRP A 280 7.78 4.18 18.34
C TRP A 280 7.03 3.17 19.23
N PRO A 281 6.48 2.08 18.66
CA PRO A 281 5.67 1.13 19.42
C PRO A 281 6.41 0.53 20.61
N THR A 282 7.73 0.30 20.51
CA THR A 282 8.54 -0.22 21.63
C THR A 282 8.47 0.67 22.87
N ALA A 283 8.54 1.99 22.68
CA ALA A 283 8.43 2.96 23.77
C ALA A 283 7.04 2.92 24.42
N VAL A 284 6.00 2.88 23.60
CA VAL A 284 4.61 2.81 24.07
C VAL A 284 4.32 1.50 24.79
N LYS A 285 4.79 0.36 24.26
CA LYS A 285 4.64 -0.96 24.89
C LYS A 285 5.23 -0.98 26.30
N LYS A 286 6.37 -0.30 26.50
CA LYS A 286 7.00 -0.16 27.82
C LYS A 286 6.19 0.73 28.78
N ALA A 287 5.58 1.80 28.27
CA ALA A 287 4.76 2.72 29.07
C ALA A 287 3.32 2.20 29.33
N GLY A 288 2.81 1.32 28.46
CA GLY A 288 1.42 0.86 28.45
C GLY A 288 0.46 1.86 27.81
N VAL A 289 0.42 3.10 28.30
CA VAL A 289 -0.38 4.20 27.73
C VAL A 289 0.42 5.49 27.79
N VAL A 290 0.33 6.29 26.72
CA VAL A 290 0.91 7.62 26.64
C VAL A 290 -0.18 8.60 26.23
N GLU A 291 -0.32 9.70 26.96
CA GLU A 291 -1.13 10.86 26.55
C GLU A 291 -0.19 11.96 26.06
N ASP A 292 -0.43 12.45 24.86
CA ASP A 292 0.42 13.39 24.14
C ASP A 292 -0.44 14.52 23.56
N VAL A 293 0.13 15.72 23.41
CA VAL A 293 -0.54 16.85 22.77
C VAL A 293 0.22 17.19 21.49
N PHE A 294 -0.46 17.06 20.36
CA PHE A 294 0.13 17.31 19.04
C PHE A 294 -0.81 18.17 18.21
N GLU A 295 -0.33 19.34 17.80
CA GLU A 295 -1.10 20.34 17.02
C GLU A 295 -2.49 20.61 17.62
N GLY A 296 -2.55 20.79 18.95
CA GLY A 296 -3.79 21.11 19.66
C GLY A 296 -4.73 19.92 19.92
N LYS A 297 -4.42 18.73 19.39
CA LYS A 297 -5.17 17.50 19.67
C LYS A 297 -4.53 16.70 20.80
N THR A 298 -5.36 16.16 21.69
CA THR A 298 -4.91 15.19 22.70
C THR A 298 -4.94 13.80 22.10
N ILE A 299 -3.76 13.22 21.92
CA ILE A 299 -3.54 11.89 21.35
C ILE A 299 -3.26 10.90 22.47
N VAL A 300 -4.10 9.88 22.58
CA VAL A 300 -3.90 8.75 23.51
C VAL A 300 -3.33 7.58 22.70
N VAL A 301 -2.13 7.15 23.05
CA VAL A 301 -1.42 6.05 22.39
C VAL A 301 -1.34 4.89 23.36
N LYS A 302 -2.01 3.78 23.04
CA LYS A 302 -2.24 2.68 23.97
C LYS A 302 -1.70 1.38 23.41
N TYR A 303 -0.98 0.64 24.25
CA TYR A 303 -0.66 -0.75 24.00
C TYR A 303 -1.86 -1.65 24.37
N GLU A 304 -2.33 -2.42 23.39
CA GLU A 304 -3.37 -3.42 23.53
C GLU A 304 -2.74 -4.82 23.54
N SER A 305 -2.46 -5.32 24.75
CA SER A 305 -1.74 -6.58 24.96
C SER A 305 -2.47 -7.83 24.46
N ASN A 306 -3.79 -7.78 24.32
CA ASN A 306 -4.60 -8.87 23.77
C ASN A 306 -4.35 -9.12 22.27
N ILE A 307 -3.89 -8.11 21.53
CA ILE A 307 -3.55 -8.20 20.10
C ILE A 307 -2.09 -7.85 19.80
N ASP A 308 -1.29 -7.62 20.84
CA ASP A 308 0.09 -7.15 20.77
C ASP A 308 0.32 -5.91 19.88
N ALA A 309 -0.66 -4.99 19.85
CA ALA A 309 -0.65 -3.82 18.97
C ALA A 309 -0.65 -2.49 19.74
N VAL A 310 -0.14 -1.44 19.12
CA VAL A 310 -0.29 -0.07 19.62
C VAL A 310 -1.34 0.64 18.77
N ARG A 311 -2.36 1.21 19.42
CA ARG A 311 -3.44 1.97 18.78
C ARG A 311 -3.43 3.41 19.26
N LEU A 312 -3.80 4.33 18.36
CA LEU A 312 -3.85 5.76 18.61
C LEU A 312 -5.31 6.21 18.62
N PHE A 313 -5.63 7.16 19.50
CA PHE A 313 -6.96 7.74 19.62
C PHE A 313 -6.86 9.25 19.81
N GLU A 314 -7.74 10.01 19.17
CA GLU A 314 -8.01 11.39 19.55
C GLU A 314 -8.98 11.38 20.74
N LYS A 315 -8.60 12.03 21.83
CA LYS A 315 -9.49 12.26 22.97
C LYS A 315 -10.25 13.55 22.75
N LYS A 316 -11.56 13.43 22.51
CA LYS A 316 -12.46 14.56 22.30
C LYS A 316 -12.77 15.27 23.61
N SER A 317 -13.35 16.48 23.51
CA SER A 317 -13.68 17.32 24.66
C SER A 317 -14.71 16.69 25.61
N ASP A 318 -15.56 15.79 25.11
CA ASP A 318 -16.52 15.01 25.90
C ASP A 318 -15.91 13.75 26.56
N GLY A 319 -14.60 13.53 26.35
CA GLY A 319 -13.85 12.38 26.86
C GLY A 319 -13.93 11.13 25.99
N THR A 320 -14.66 11.15 24.88
CA THR A 320 -14.70 10.02 23.94
C THR A 320 -13.36 9.84 23.23
N LEU A 321 -13.02 8.58 22.92
CA LEU A 321 -11.81 8.22 22.18
C LEU A 321 -12.20 7.83 20.75
N GLU A 322 -11.78 8.63 19.78
CA GLU A 322 -11.94 8.33 18.36
C GLU A 322 -10.66 7.71 17.82
N ARG A 323 -10.74 6.55 17.17
CA ARG A 323 -9.57 5.84 16.64
C ARG A 323 -8.89 6.65 15.54
N ILE A 324 -7.59 6.87 15.68
CA ILE A 324 -6.71 7.38 14.63
C ILE A 324 -6.02 6.18 13.99
N ASN A 325 -6.04 6.12 12.67
CA ASN A 325 -5.36 5.06 11.92
C ASN A 325 -4.01 5.58 11.42
N PRO A 326 -2.90 5.16 12.03
CA PRO A 326 -1.59 5.63 11.64
C PRO A 326 -1.10 4.95 10.36
N PHE A 327 -0.13 5.59 9.72
CA PHE A 327 0.73 4.97 8.71
C PHE A 327 1.80 4.13 9.42
N GLY A 328 1.59 2.82 9.49
CA GLY A 328 2.60 1.89 9.98
C GLY A 328 3.65 1.62 8.91
N ALA A 329 4.93 1.87 9.19
CA ALA A 329 6.02 1.67 8.24
C ALA A 329 7.38 1.60 8.97
N PHE A 330 8.42 1.20 8.24
CA PHE A 330 9.80 1.40 8.64
C PHE A 330 10.17 2.89 8.71
N TRP A 331 11.01 3.23 9.69
CA TRP A 331 11.43 4.59 10.00
C TRP A 331 12.01 5.33 8.80
N PHE A 332 12.87 4.66 8.01
CA PHE A 332 13.46 5.28 6.83
C PHE A 332 12.39 5.78 5.84
N SER A 333 11.32 5.01 5.65
CA SER A 333 10.28 5.30 4.65
C SER A 333 9.46 6.51 5.06
N TRP A 334 9.09 6.55 6.35
CA TRP A 334 8.36 7.65 6.96
C TRP A 334 9.16 8.95 6.91
N VAL A 335 10.42 8.94 7.38
CA VAL A 335 11.29 10.13 7.41
C VAL A 335 11.62 10.63 6.02
N ALA A 336 11.87 9.73 5.06
CA ALA A 336 12.14 10.13 3.69
C ALA A 336 11.01 11.02 3.13
N THR A 337 9.79 10.77 3.58
CA THR A 337 8.57 11.48 3.18
C THR A 337 8.22 12.65 4.10
N HIS A 338 8.52 12.53 5.39
CA HIS A 338 8.22 13.49 6.44
C HIS A 338 9.48 13.85 7.24
N PRO A 339 10.45 14.57 6.64
CA PRO A 339 11.75 14.82 7.26
C PRO A 339 11.64 15.61 8.58
N ASP A 340 10.67 16.51 8.67
CA ASP A 340 10.43 17.33 9.88
C ASP A 340 9.60 16.62 10.95
N THR A 341 9.41 15.29 10.83
CA THR A 341 8.54 14.55 11.74
C THR A 341 9.04 14.64 13.19
N LYS A 342 8.12 14.98 14.10
CA LYS A 342 8.36 14.81 15.54
C LYS A 342 8.38 13.31 15.85
N LEU A 343 9.11 12.91 16.89
CA LEU A 343 9.22 11.49 17.27
C LEU A 343 8.98 11.33 18.77
N LEU A 344 8.12 10.38 19.11
CA LEU A 344 7.98 9.84 20.45
C LEU A 344 8.70 8.48 20.52
N LYS A 345 9.71 8.36 21.38
CA LYS A 345 10.57 7.17 21.52
C LYS A 345 11.00 6.92 22.95
#